data_AF-C9SLB1-F1
#
_entry.id   AF-C9SLB1-F1
#
_cell.length_a   1.000
_cell.length_b   1.000
_cell.length_c   1.000
_cell.angle_alpha   90.00
_cell.angle_beta   90.00
_cell.angle_gamma   90.00
#
_symmetry.space_group_name_H-M   'P 1'
#
loop_
_entity.id
_entity.type
_entity.pdbx_description
1 polymer ?
#
loop_
_entity_poly.entity_id
_entity_poly.type
_entity_poly.pdbx_seq_one_letter_code
_entity_poly.pdbx_strand_id
1 'polypeptide(L)'
;MSEFLGSRISLISKSDIRYVGVLHEINSDESTVSLENVKSFGTEGRKSRPEEEIAPSDQVYEYIIFRGSDVKDLRIEDHPGIKENKAPAVPEDPAIVGSRPRPGGQFF
;
A
#
# COMPACT_ATOMS: atom_id res chain seq x y z
N MET A 1 -2.44 -17.92 11.14
CA MET A 1 -3.26 -17.22 10.11
C MET A 1 -3.79 -15.86 10.59
N SER A 2 -3.56 -15.46 11.84
CA SER A 2 -4.01 -14.21 12.46
C SER A 2 -2.88 -13.18 12.65
N GLU A 3 -1.80 -13.24 11.86
CA GLU A 3 -0.65 -12.32 11.99
C GLU A 3 -0.85 -10.95 11.33
N PHE A 4 -1.95 -10.76 10.59
CA PHE A 4 -2.20 -9.53 9.82
C PHE A 4 -3.19 -8.57 10.49
N LEU A 5 -3.91 -9.02 11.53
CA LEU A 5 -4.86 -8.20 12.28
C LEU A 5 -4.13 -7.06 13.02
N GLY A 6 -4.63 -5.84 12.89
CA GLY A 6 -3.97 -4.64 13.40
C GLY A 6 -2.80 -4.15 12.53
N SER A 7 -2.44 -4.86 11.46
CA SER A 7 -1.42 -4.41 10.51
C SER A 7 -2.00 -3.39 9.54
N ARG A 8 -1.15 -2.47 9.06
CA ARG A 8 -1.55 -1.50 8.04
C ARG A 8 -1.55 -2.18 6.68
N ILE A 9 -2.69 -2.13 5.99
CA ILE A 9 -2.85 -2.69 4.66
C ILE A 9 -3.22 -1.63 3.64
N SER A 10 -2.73 -1.80 2.42
CA SER A 10 -3.14 -1.07 1.23
C SER A 10 -4.03 -1.95 0.37
N LEU A 11 -5.26 -1.52 0.16
CA LEU A 11 -6.28 -2.18 -0.64
C LEU A 11 -6.58 -1.33 -1.88
N ILE A 12 -6.57 -1.95 -3.06
CA ILE A 12 -6.98 -1.32 -4.32
C ILE A 12 -8.34 -1.87 -4.71
N SER A 13 -9.32 -1.00 -4.89
CA SER A 13 -10.66 -1.42 -5.34
C SER A 13 -10.72 -1.58 -6.86
N LYS A 14 -11.81 -2.18 -7.36
CA LYS A 14 -12.12 -2.24 -8.80
C LYS A 14 -12.20 -0.88 -9.49
N SER A 15 -12.41 0.20 -8.74
CA SER A 15 -12.41 1.57 -9.26
C SER A 15 -11.00 2.16 -9.39
N ASP A 16 -9.95 1.35 -9.19
CA ASP A 16 -8.53 1.77 -9.21
C ASP A 16 -8.20 2.84 -8.14
N ILE A 17 -9.01 2.90 -7.08
CA ILE A 17 -8.78 3.76 -5.93
C ILE A 17 -8.00 2.97 -4.88
N ARG A 18 -6.92 3.58 -4.37
CA ARG A 18 -6.14 3.04 -3.27
C ARG A 18 -6.71 3.51 -1.94
N TYR A 19 -7.02 2.55 -1.09
CA TYR A 19 -7.43 2.72 0.30
C TYR A 19 -6.33 2.16 1.20
N VAL A 20 -5.94 2.90 2.22
CA VAL A 20 -4.97 2.41 3.21
C VAL A 20 -5.61 2.49 4.56
N GLY A 21 -5.67 1.36 5.27
CA GLY A 21 -6.30 1.26 6.58
C GLY A 21 -5.60 0.24 7.46
N VAL A 22 -6.11 0.06 8.67
CA VAL A 22 -5.70 -0.98 9.59
C VAL A 22 -6.65 -2.16 9.45
N LEU A 23 -6.12 -3.36 9.34
CA LEU A 23 -6.96 -4.55 9.24
C LEU A 23 -7.67 -4.82 10.58
N HIS A 24 -8.99 -4.72 10.58
CA HIS A 24 -9.81 -5.02 11.77
C HIS A 24 -10.30 -6.45 11.77
N GLU A 25 -10.84 -6.93 10.65
CA GLU A 25 -11.40 -8.28 10.54
C GLU A 25 -11.39 -8.78 9.08
N ILE A 26 -11.25 -10.09 8.89
CA ILE A 26 -11.43 -10.75 7.58
C ILE A 26 -12.38 -11.92 7.77
N ASN A 27 -13.46 -11.93 6.99
CA ASN A 27 -14.36 -13.06 6.86
C ASN A 27 -14.11 -13.74 5.51
N SER A 28 -13.48 -14.91 5.54
CA SER A 28 -13.19 -15.68 4.33
C SER A 28 -14.44 -16.32 3.72
N ASP A 29 -15.45 -16.67 4.53
CA ASP A 29 -16.70 -17.29 4.07
C ASP A 29 -17.53 -16.32 3.23
N GLU A 30 -17.68 -15.09 3.71
CA GLU A 30 -18.33 -14.00 2.97
C GLU A 30 -17.38 -13.29 1.99
N SER A 31 -16.08 -13.62 2.06
CA SER A 31 -15.02 -12.90 1.38
C SER A 31 -15.11 -11.40 1.64
N THR A 32 -15.29 -10.97 2.89
CA THR A 32 -15.35 -9.56 3.29
C THR A 32 -14.15 -9.19 4.16
N VAL A 33 -13.70 -7.94 4.03
CA VAL A 33 -12.55 -7.39 4.74
C VAL A 33 -12.96 -6.08 5.38
N SER A 34 -12.84 -6.00 6.69
CA SER A 34 -13.16 -4.82 7.48
C SER A 34 -11.88 -4.08 7.84
N LEU A 35 -11.81 -2.81 7.44
CA LEU A 35 -10.69 -1.94 7.71
C LEU A 35 -11.10 -0.75 8.56
N GLU A 36 -10.23 -0.40 9.51
CA GLU A 36 -10.36 0.78 10.36
C GLU A 36 -9.40 1.88 9.94
N ASN A 37 -9.72 3.14 10.27
CA ASN A 37 -8.89 4.30 9.96
C ASN A 37 -8.47 4.35 8.47
N VAL A 38 -9.43 4.12 7.59
CA VAL A 38 -9.22 3.98 6.15
C VAL A 38 -9.08 5.35 5.51
N LYS A 39 -7.92 5.61 4.93
CA LYS A 39 -7.63 6.80 4.15
C LYS A 39 -7.71 6.49 2.66
N SER A 40 -8.49 7.24 1.90
CA SER A 40 -8.48 7.17 0.45
C SER A 40 -7.41 8.09 -0.12
N PHE A 41 -6.62 7.60 -1.07
CA PHE A 41 -5.61 8.41 -1.76
C PHE A 41 -6.16 9.06 -3.05
N GLY A 42 -7.47 8.92 -3.28
CA GLY A 42 -8.11 9.37 -4.51
C GLY A 42 -7.60 8.60 -5.74
N THR A 43 -7.74 9.21 -6.90
CA THR A 43 -7.36 8.61 -8.19
C THR A 43 -5.95 9.02 -8.65
N GLU A 44 -5.21 9.86 -7.89
CA GLU A 44 -3.81 10.29 -8.16
C GLU A 44 -3.51 10.65 -9.63
N GLY A 45 -4.47 11.17 -10.40
CA GLY A 45 -4.29 11.47 -11.83
C GLY A 45 -4.41 10.28 -12.78
N ARG A 46 -4.92 9.12 -12.32
CA ARG A 46 -5.14 7.90 -13.13
C ARG A 46 -6.45 7.90 -13.92
N LYS A 47 -7.30 8.92 -13.77
CA LYS A 47 -8.50 9.07 -14.61
C LYS A 47 -8.25 10.10 -15.71
N SER A 48 -8.60 9.73 -16.96
CA SER A 48 -8.47 10.60 -18.14
C SER A 48 -9.42 11.81 -18.17
N ARG A 49 -10.33 11.95 -17.20
CA ARG A 49 -11.33 13.03 -17.15
C ARG A 49 -11.16 13.89 -15.89
N PRO A 50 -10.95 15.22 -16.04
CA PRO A 50 -10.82 16.16 -14.91
C PRO A 50 -12.06 16.22 -14.00
N GLU A 51 -13.22 15.86 -14.53
CA GLU A 51 -14.52 15.88 -13.84
C GLU A 51 -14.68 14.72 -12.85
N GLU A 52 -13.90 13.64 -13.04
CA GLU A 52 -13.90 12.44 -12.20
C GLU A 52 -12.62 12.34 -11.35
N GLU A 53 -11.77 13.37 -11.39
CA GLU A 53 -10.59 13.48 -10.54
C GLU A 53 -11.04 13.76 -9.11
N ILE A 54 -10.84 12.77 -8.23
CA ILE A 54 -11.04 12.94 -6.80
C ILE A 54 -9.69 13.36 -6.24
N ALA A 55 -9.58 14.63 -5.82
CA ALA A 55 -8.42 15.13 -5.10
C ALA A 55 -8.10 14.22 -3.90
N PRO A 56 -6.82 14.06 -3.52
CA PRO A 56 -6.46 13.30 -2.33
C PRO A 56 -7.08 14.00 -1.11
N SER A 57 -8.23 13.48 -0.68
CA SER A 57 -8.85 13.91 0.56
C SER A 57 -8.13 13.22 1.71
N ASP A 58 -7.67 13.99 2.70
CA ASP A 58 -7.26 13.45 4.00
C ASP A 58 -8.44 12.90 4.81
N GLN A 59 -9.54 12.54 4.15
CA GLN A 59 -10.73 11.99 4.76
C GLN A 59 -10.42 10.56 5.20
N VAL A 60 -10.26 10.42 6.51
CA VAL A 60 -10.12 9.12 7.18
C VAL A 60 -11.51 8.65 7.56
N TYR A 61 -11.90 7.52 7.00
CA TYR A 61 -13.11 6.82 7.39
C TYR A 61 -12.79 5.90 8.56
N GLU A 62 -13.56 5.99 9.63
CA GLU A 62 -13.30 5.23 10.85
C GLU A 62 -13.42 3.72 10.61
N TYR A 63 -14.40 3.29 9.81
CA TYR A 63 -14.65 1.87 9.51
C TYR A 63 -15.24 1.70 8.10
N ILE A 64 -14.64 0.83 7.29
CA ILE A 64 -15.15 0.46 5.95
C ILE A 64 -15.08 -1.06 5.78
N ILE A 65 -16.17 -1.65 5.27
CA ILE A 65 -16.21 -3.05 4.87
C ILE A 65 -16.06 -3.14 3.36
N PHE A 66 -15.04 -3.84 2.90
CA PHE A 66 -14.81 -4.17 1.50
C PHE A 66 -15.28 -5.59 1.23
N ARG A 67 -16.08 -5.76 0.17
CA ARG A 67 -16.37 -7.09 -0.37
C ARG A 67 -15.20 -7.49 -1.26
N GLY A 68 -14.68 -8.68 -1.08
CA GLY A 68 -13.62 -9.28 -1.90
C GLY A 68 -13.96 -9.30 -3.39
N SER A 69 -15.25 -9.31 -3.74
CA SER A 69 -15.72 -9.11 -5.10
C SER A 69 -15.35 -7.75 -5.70
N ASP A 70 -15.21 -6.71 -4.87
CA ASP A 70 -14.91 -5.32 -5.26
C ASP A 70 -13.43 -4.96 -5.01
N VAL A 71 -12.66 -5.88 -4.43
CA VAL A 71 -11.20 -5.77 -4.23
C VAL A 71 -10.46 -6.28 -5.46
N LYS A 72 -9.46 -5.52 -5.90
CA LYS A 72 -8.60 -5.86 -7.03
C LYS A 72 -7.23 -6.33 -6.58
N ASP A 73 -6.64 -5.62 -5.62
CA ASP A 73 -5.34 -5.96 -5.03
C ASP A 73 -5.38 -5.67 -3.52
N LEU A 74 -4.74 -6.51 -2.72
CA LEU A 74 -4.56 -6.31 -1.29
C LEU A 74 -3.11 -6.56 -0.94
N ARG A 75 -2.47 -5.57 -0.31
CA ARG A 75 -1.08 -5.63 0.15
C ARG A 75 -1.01 -5.25 1.62
N ILE A 76 -0.20 -5.98 2.38
CA ILE A 76 0.08 -5.60 3.77
C ILE A 76 1.38 -4.80 3.74
N GLU A 77 1.29 -3.51 4.10
CA GLU A 77 2.40 -2.56 4.05
C GLU A 77 3.30 -2.69 5.27
N ASP A 78 2.70 -2.76 6.46
CA ASP A 78 3.43 -2.84 7.72
C ASP A 78 3.28 -4.23 8.31
N HIS A 79 4.18 -5.12 7.92
CA HIS A 79 4.51 -6.27 8.75
C HIS A 79 5.66 -5.89 9.66
N PRO A 80 5.54 -6.08 10.99
CA PRO A 80 6.67 -5.86 11.91
C PRO A 80 7.86 -6.82 11.68
N GLY A 81 7.88 -7.63 10.61
CA GLY A 81 8.90 -8.65 10.35
C GLY A 81 9.68 -8.56 9.04
N ILE A 82 9.26 -7.78 8.03
CA ILE A 82 9.93 -7.83 6.71
C ILE A 82 10.22 -6.43 6.20
N LYS A 83 11.34 -5.86 6.68
CA LYS A 83 12.09 -4.87 5.93
C LYS A 83 12.67 -5.57 4.70
N GLU A 84 11.85 -5.81 3.68
CA GLU A 84 12.39 -6.23 2.39
C GLU A 84 13.14 -5.02 1.85
N ASN A 85 14.47 -5.13 1.89
CA ASN A 85 15.40 -4.23 1.22
C ASN A 85 15.08 -4.17 -0.28
N LYS A 86 14.04 -3.44 -0.70
CA LYS A 86 14.09 -2.81 -2.00
C LYS A 86 15.09 -1.67 -1.88
N ALA A 87 16.35 -2.02 -2.14
CA ALA A 87 17.37 -1.04 -2.46
C ALA A 87 16.72 -0.04 -3.46
N PRO A 88 16.75 1.28 -3.18
CA PRO A 88 16.20 2.25 -4.12
C PRO A 88 16.92 1.99 -5.45
N ALA A 89 16.13 1.65 -6.48
CA ALA A 89 16.64 1.52 -7.83
C ALA A 89 17.28 2.87 -8.16
N VAL A 90 18.61 2.87 -8.23
CA VAL A 90 19.39 4.05 -8.54
C VAL A 90 18.88 4.53 -9.90
N PRO A 91 18.42 5.80 -10.03
CA PRO A 91 17.99 6.31 -11.32
C PRO A 91 19.13 6.10 -12.34
N GLU A 92 18.81 5.62 -13.54
CA GLU A 92 19.78 5.48 -14.63
C GLU A 92 20.18 6.87 -15.15
N ASP A 93 21.00 7.57 -14.38
CA ASP A 93 21.56 8.87 -14.74
C ASP A 93 22.94 8.65 -15.41
N PRO A 94 23.16 9.17 -16.63
CA PRO A 94 24.43 9.06 -17.34
C PRO A 94 25.62 9.74 -16.63
N ALA A 95 25.39 10.53 -15.58
CA ALA A 95 26.42 11.05 -14.69
C ALA A 95 26.85 10.08 -13.58
N ILE A 96 26.16 8.96 -13.37
CA ILE A 96 26.49 7.97 -12.34
C ILE A 96 27.47 6.94 -12.90
N VAL A 97 28.75 7.13 -12.59
CA VAL A 97 29.87 6.26 -13.05
C VAL A 97 29.95 4.94 -12.25
N GLY A 98 29.02 4.69 -11.31
CA GLY A 98 28.84 3.40 -10.66
C GLY A 98 28.26 3.47 -9.25
N SER A 99 27.24 2.67 -8.97
CA SER A 99 26.72 2.43 -7.62
C SER A 99 27.23 1.09 -7.10
N ARG A 100 28.30 1.10 -6.30
CA ARG A 100 28.70 -0.08 -5.51
C ARG A 100 28.43 0.19 -4.03
N PRO A 101 27.76 -0.73 -3.30
CA PRO A 101 27.75 -0.65 -1.85
C PRO A 101 29.19 -0.76 -1.35
N ARG A 102 29.59 0.13 -0.44
CA ARG A 102 30.93 0.11 0.17
C ARG A 102 31.19 -1.29 0.75
N PRO A 103 32.26 -2.01 0.35
CA PRO A 103 32.65 -3.19 1.08
C PRO A 103 33.02 -2.75 2.50
N GLY A 104 32.40 -3.38 3.49
CA GLY A 104 32.62 -3.13 4.91
C GLY A 104 34.11 -3.10 5.23
N GLY A 105 34.52 -2.06 5.95
CA GLY A 105 35.90 -1.81 6.32
C GLY A 105 36.55 -2.98 7.07
N GLN A 106 37.82 -3.19 6.73
CA GLN A 106 38.77 -4.07 7.39
C GLN A 106 38.77 -3.91 8.90
N PHE A 107 38.88 -5.04 9.62
CA PHE A 107 39.50 -5.09 10.93
C PHE A 107 40.81 -5.88 10.80
N PHE A 108 41.86 -5.31 11.37
CA PHE A 108 43.26 -5.75 11.36
C PHE A 108 43.48 -7.08 12.06
#